data_AF-V5Z6S6-F1
#
_entry.id   AF-V5Z6S6-F1
#
_cell.length_a   1.000
_cell.length_b   1.000
_cell.length_c   1.000
_cell.angle_alpha   90.00
_cell.angle_beta   90.00
_cell.angle_gamma   90.00
#
_symmetry.space_group_name_H-M   'P 1'
#
loop_
_entity.id
_entity.type
_entity.pdbx_description
1 polymer ?
#
loop_
_entity_poly.entity_id
_entity_poly.type
_entity_poly.pdbx_seq_one_letter_code
_entity_poly.pdbx_strand_id
1 'polypeptide(L)'
;MPVKKDNNAIFRVEALQHKLEGWLGPYRLHIPSSLTVCLFTGVIAFALLVLLIVFGPYSERVNVTGTVIFSPPAVLITAQSDGVMTSSSALEAKKVKRGELIFSVSGDTQTNLGATQVEMAELLKKQRDTLAKKLNILTRESEANRIYLSKKIQNKEQEIASLKI
;
A
#
# COMPACT_ATOMS: atom_id res chain seq x y z
N MET A 1 -84.67 -35.64 25.89
CA MET A 1 -85.59 -36.31 24.94
C MET A 1 -86.22 -35.21 24.09
N PRO A 2 -86.21 -35.24 22.74
CA PRO A 2 -86.79 -34.16 21.94
C PRO A 2 -88.32 -34.19 22.03
N VAL A 3 -88.92 -33.07 22.43
CA VAL A 3 -90.37 -32.89 22.57
C VAL A 3 -91.01 -32.80 21.18
N LYS A 4 -92.00 -33.65 20.92
CA LYS A 4 -92.74 -33.70 19.65
C LYS A 4 -93.57 -32.43 19.48
N LYS A 5 -93.62 -31.89 18.25
CA LYS A 5 -94.34 -30.65 17.92
C LYS A 5 -95.83 -30.97 17.77
N ASP A 6 -96.65 -30.40 18.65
CA ASP A 6 -98.10 -30.60 18.66
C ASP A 6 -98.79 -29.41 17.96
N ASN A 7 -99.67 -29.68 16.97
CA ASN A 7 -100.30 -28.63 16.15
C ASN A 7 -101.32 -27.73 16.88
N ASN A 8 -101.62 -28.01 18.16
CA ASN A 8 -102.53 -27.22 18.98
C ASN A 8 -101.85 -26.60 20.21
N ALA A 9 -100.51 -26.60 20.24
CA ALA A 9 -99.76 -26.00 21.33
C ALA A 9 -99.72 -24.47 21.19
N ILE A 10 -100.24 -23.77 22.21
CA ILE A 10 -100.25 -22.29 22.30
C ILE A 10 -98.83 -21.73 22.52
N PHE A 11 -97.91 -22.55 23.02
CA PHE A 11 -96.53 -22.15 23.30
C PHE A 11 -95.53 -22.85 22.35
N ARG A 12 -94.59 -22.06 21.84
CA ARG A 12 -93.48 -22.54 21.02
C ARG A 12 -92.60 -23.50 21.85
N VAL A 13 -92.25 -24.63 21.28
CA VAL A 13 -91.46 -25.68 21.97
C VAL A 13 -90.11 -25.12 22.46
N GLU A 14 -89.49 -24.21 21.70
CA GLU A 14 -88.24 -23.55 22.07
C GLU A 14 -88.37 -22.68 23.34
N ALA A 15 -89.54 -22.06 23.56
CA ALA A 15 -89.79 -21.23 24.74
C ALA A 15 -89.99 -22.09 26.01
N LEU A 16 -90.66 -23.23 25.87
CA LEU A 16 -90.81 -24.22 26.95
C LEU A 16 -89.45 -24.81 27.34
N GLN A 17 -88.61 -25.10 26.35
CA GLN A 17 -87.27 -25.63 26.58
C GLN A 17 -86.33 -24.61 27.23
N HIS A 18 -86.35 -23.35 26.78
CA HIS A 18 -85.60 -22.27 27.43
C HIS A 18 -86.04 -22.03 28.89
N LYS A 19 -87.33 -22.20 29.20
CA LYS A 19 -87.83 -22.12 30.59
C LYS A 19 -87.37 -23.29 31.46
N LEU A 20 -87.29 -24.51 30.90
CA LEU A 20 -86.77 -25.70 31.58
C LEU A 20 -85.25 -25.57 31.84
N GLU A 21 -84.49 -25.08 30.87
CA GLU A 21 -83.04 -24.84 30.98
C GLU A 21 -82.72 -23.65 31.90
N GLY A 22 -83.64 -22.67 32.01
CA GLY A 22 -83.52 -21.49 32.88
C GLY A 22 -83.63 -21.77 34.39
N TRP A 23 -83.95 -23.00 34.82
CA TRP A 23 -83.99 -23.36 36.25
C TRP A 23 -82.61 -23.19 36.92
N LEU A 24 -81.50 -23.39 36.20
CA LEU A 24 -80.14 -23.32 36.76
C LEU A 24 -79.66 -21.89 37.05
N GLY A 25 -80.50 -20.87 36.82
CA GLY A 25 -80.14 -19.47 36.98
C GLY A 25 -79.17 -19.00 35.88
N PRO A 26 -78.88 -17.69 35.80
CA PRO A 26 -77.92 -17.19 34.83
C PRO A 26 -76.56 -17.83 35.11
N TYR A 27 -76.01 -18.56 34.14
CA TYR A 27 -74.64 -19.05 34.20
C TYR A 27 -73.71 -17.82 34.23
N ARG A 28 -73.38 -17.33 35.41
CA ARG A 28 -72.27 -16.40 35.54
C ARG A 28 -71.04 -17.27 35.55
N LEU A 29 -70.44 -17.44 34.37
CA LEU A 29 -69.09 -17.95 34.25
C LEU A 29 -68.21 -16.99 35.07
N HIS A 30 -67.93 -17.37 36.31
CA HIS A 30 -67.09 -16.62 37.22
C HIS A 30 -65.66 -16.86 36.75
N ILE A 31 -65.26 -16.17 35.68
CA ILE A 31 -63.89 -16.20 35.18
C ILE A 31 -63.06 -15.59 36.32
N PRO A 32 -62.23 -16.39 37.01
CA PRO A 32 -61.48 -15.87 38.13
C PRO A 32 -60.60 -14.73 37.61
N SER A 33 -60.61 -13.59 38.30
CA SER A 33 -59.78 -12.44 37.95
C SER A 33 -58.30 -12.80 37.82
N SER A 34 -57.86 -13.87 38.50
CA SER A 34 -56.55 -14.50 38.36
C SER A 34 -56.20 -14.89 36.92
N LEU A 35 -57.17 -15.33 36.10
CA LEU A 35 -56.93 -15.66 34.69
C LEU A 35 -56.54 -14.41 33.89
N THR A 36 -57.18 -13.28 34.17
CA THR A 36 -56.86 -12.01 33.49
C THR A 36 -55.46 -11.55 33.87
N VAL A 37 -55.09 -11.64 35.15
CA VAL A 37 -53.74 -11.32 35.63
C VAL A 37 -52.68 -12.21 34.95
N CYS A 38 -52.93 -13.52 34.89
CA CYS A 38 -52.02 -14.48 34.24
C CYS A 38 -51.84 -14.20 32.74
N LEU A 39 -52.92 -13.84 32.03
CA LEU A 39 -52.84 -13.45 30.63
C LEU A 39 -52.02 -12.16 30.45
N PHE A 40 -52.25 -11.14 31.28
CA PHE A 40 -51.48 -9.90 31.21
C PHE A 40 -49.99 -10.13 31.48
N THR A 41 -49.63 -10.92 32.51
CA THR A 41 -48.23 -11.21 32.81
C THR A 41 -47.57 -12.03 31.69
N GLY A 42 -48.29 -12.98 31.09
CA GLY A 42 -47.82 -13.74 29.94
C GLY A 42 -47.54 -12.86 28.73
N VAL A 43 -48.44 -11.94 28.40
CA VAL A 43 -48.26 -10.99 27.29
C VAL A 43 -47.06 -10.06 27.55
N ILE A 44 -46.91 -9.56 28.77
CA ILE A 44 -45.77 -8.71 29.14
C ILE A 44 -44.44 -9.47 29.04
N ALA A 45 -44.38 -10.70 29.54
CA ALA A 45 -43.17 -11.53 29.45
C ALA A 45 -42.80 -11.83 28.00
N PHE A 46 -43.79 -12.14 27.16
CA PHE A 46 -43.58 -12.35 25.73
C PHE A 46 -43.06 -11.09 25.04
N ALA A 47 -43.66 -9.93 25.31
CA ALA A 47 -43.22 -8.65 24.76
C ALA A 47 -41.77 -8.32 25.17
N LEU A 48 -41.40 -8.57 26.43
CA LEU A 48 -40.03 -8.38 26.92
C LEU A 48 -39.03 -9.32 26.23
N LEU A 49 -39.42 -10.58 26.00
CA LEU A 49 -38.57 -11.54 25.29
C LEU A 49 -38.34 -11.12 23.84
N VAL A 50 -39.40 -10.68 23.14
CA VAL A 50 -39.28 -10.15 21.78
C VAL A 50 -38.42 -8.89 21.76
N LEU A 51 -38.62 -7.98 22.71
CA LEU A 51 -37.82 -6.77 22.84
C LEU A 51 -36.34 -7.12 23.03
N LEU A 52 -36.03 -8.09 23.90
CA LEU A 52 -34.67 -8.54 24.14
C LEU A 52 -34.04 -9.18 22.90
N ILE A 53 -34.82 -9.90 22.09
CA ILE A 53 -34.31 -10.47 20.83
C ILE A 53 -34.04 -9.37 19.79
N VAL A 54 -34.90 -8.35 19.68
CA VAL A 54 -34.76 -7.26 18.71
C VAL A 54 -33.67 -6.26 19.12
N PHE A 55 -33.62 -5.88 20.39
CA PHE A 55 -32.62 -4.96 20.94
C PHE A 55 -31.33 -5.67 21.36
N GLY A 56 -31.35 -7.00 21.48
CA GLY A 56 -30.19 -7.81 21.78
C GLY A 56 -29.21 -7.69 20.62
N PRO A 57 -28.04 -7.07 20.81
CA PRO A 57 -27.04 -7.04 19.76
C PRO A 57 -26.59 -8.48 19.52
N TYR A 58 -27.09 -9.08 18.44
CA TYR A 58 -26.60 -10.36 17.96
C TYR A 58 -25.21 -10.12 17.36
N SER A 59 -24.21 -10.14 18.24
CA SER A 59 -22.81 -10.03 17.87
C SER A 59 -22.37 -11.36 17.30
N GLU A 60 -22.61 -11.54 16.00
CA GLU A 60 -22.05 -12.66 15.26
C GLU A 60 -20.52 -12.52 15.29
N ARG A 61 -19.86 -13.38 16.07
CA ARG A 61 -18.41 -13.41 16.16
C ARG A 61 -17.85 -14.07 14.92
N VAL A 62 -17.64 -13.25 13.89
CA VAL A 62 -16.89 -13.67 12.70
C VAL A 62 -15.41 -13.68 13.05
N ASN A 63 -14.80 -14.87 13.09
CA ASN A 63 -13.36 -15.00 13.19
C ASN A 63 -12.74 -14.56 11.86
N VAL A 64 -12.30 -13.31 11.81
CA VAL A 64 -11.61 -12.75 10.65
C VAL A 64 -10.12 -13.08 10.80
N THR A 65 -9.64 -14.06 10.03
CA THR A 65 -8.19 -14.31 9.92
C THR A 65 -7.61 -13.24 9.00
N GLY A 66 -7.17 -12.13 9.58
CA GLY A 66 -6.44 -11.08 8.87
C GLY A 66 -4.94 -11.34 8.94
N THR A 67 -4.24 -11.22 7.80
CA THR A 67 -2.78 -11.20 7.78
C THR A 67 -2.30 -9.77 7.96
N VAL A 68 -1.34 -9.56 8.87
CA VAL A 68 -0.69 -8.26 9.06
C VAL A 68 0.21 -7.99 7.86
N ILE A 69 -0.22 -7.09 6.98
CA ILE A 69 0.60 -6.56 5.90
C ILE A 69 1.28 -5.27 6.36
N PHE A 70 2.60 -5.19 6.18
CA PHE A 70 3.32 -3.94 6.39
C PHE A 70 3.04 -2.99 5.22
N SER A 71 2.47 -1.83 5.53
CA SER A 71 2.38 -0.69 4.62
C SER A 71 3.37 0.35 5.11
N PRO A 72 4.47 0.66 4.41
CA PRO A 72 4.82 0.37 3.01
C PRO A 72 5.45 -1.02 2.79
N PRO A 73 5.44 -1.54 1.54
CA PRO A 73 6.13 -2.79 1.22
C PRO A 73 7.63 -2.67 1.55
N ALA A 74 8.21 -3.72 2.12
CA ALA A 74 9.63 -3.80 2.38
C ALA A 74 10.40 -3.66 1.05
N VAL A 75 11.06 -2.52 0.85
CA VAL A 75 11.93 -2.30 -0.31
C VAL A 75 13.31 -2.83 0.05
N LEU A 76 13.73 -3.90 -0.61
CA LEU A 76 15.11 -4.34 -0.56
C LEU A 76 15.96 -3.31 -1.33
N ILE A 77 16.70 -2.49 -0.60
CA ILE A 77 17.63 -1.53 -1.19
C ILE A 77 18.92 -2.29 -1.48
N THR A 78 19.13 -2.66 -2.74
CA THR A 78 20.36 -3.28 -3.23
C THR A 78 21.33 -2.20 -3.72
N ALA A 79 22.61 -2.29 -3.37
CA ALA A 79 23.64 -1.41 -3.91
C ALA A 79 23.74 -1.60 -5.44
N GLN A 80 23.87 -0.50 -6.19
CA GLN A 80 23.91 -0.51 -7.66
C GLN A 80 25.23 -1.04 -8.23
N SER A 81 26.29 -1.11 -7.42
CA SER A 81 27.62 -1.57 -7.83
C SER A 81 28.34 -2.24 -6.66
N ASP A 82 29.14 -3.27 -6.94
CA ASP A 82 30.06 -3.87 -5.97
C ASP A 82 31.03 -2.79 -5.46
N GLY A 83 31.05 -2.56 -4.15
CA GLY A 83 31.86 -1.52 -3.51
C GLY A 83 32.08 -1.78 -2.02
N VAL A 84 33.13 -1.21 -1.45
CA VAL A 84 33.48 -1.40 -0.03
C VAL A 84 32.60 -0.52 0.85
N MET A 85 31.83 -1.14 1.75
CA MET A 85 30.92 -0.47 2.67
C MET A 85 31.70 0.42 3.65
N THR A 86 31.74 1.74 3.40
CA THR A 86 32.60 2.66 4.15
C THR A 86 31.94 3.17 5.44
N SER A 87 30.62 3.15 5.55
CA SER A 87 29.92 3.39 6.83
C SER A 87 28.51 2.79 6.83
N SER A 88 28.18 2.11 7.93
CA SER A 88 26.84 1.64 8.25
C SER A 88 26.27 2.52 9.35
N SER A 89 25.27 3.35 9.05
CA SER A 89 24.55 4.15 10.06
C SER A 89 23.13 3.62 10.33
N ALA A 90 22.77 2.50 9.71
CA ALA A 90 21.48 1.85 9.90
C ALA A 90 21.64 0.71 10.91
N LEU A 91 21.51 1.04 12.20
CA LEU A 91 21.31 0.06 13.25
C LEU A 91 19.95 -0.64 13.03
N GLU A 92 19.92 -1.97 13.16
CA GLU A 92 18.68 -2.74 13.09
C GLU A 92 17.63 -2.14 14.05
N ALA A 93 16.39 -2.02 13.59
CA ALA A 93 15.23 -1.46 14.30
C ALA A 93 15.11 0.08 14.41
N LYS A 94 15.92 0.89 13.70
CA LYS A 94 15.72 2.35 13.67
C LYS A 94 14.62 2.77 12.67
N LYS A 95 13.61 3.54 13.14
CA LYS A 95 12.64 4.23 12.26
C LYS A 95 13.36 5.36 11.49
N VAL A 96 13.66 5.12 10.22
CA VAL A 96 14.29 6.11 9.32
C VAL A 96 13.23 6.92 8.58
N LYS A 97 13.44 8.24 8.46
CA LYS A 97 12.55 9.13 7.69
C LYS A 97 12.98 9.15 6.21
N ARG A 98 12.03 9.43 5.31
CA ARG A 98 12.30 9.59 3.87
C ARG A 98 13.40 10.65 3.66
N GLY A 99 14.55 10.24 3.11
CA GLY A 99 15.70 11.10 2.84
C GLY A 99 16.87 10.99 3.83
N GLU A 100 16.79 10.12 4.84
CA GLU A 100 17.92 9.84 5.73
C GLU A 100 18.96 8.93 5.03
N LEU A 101 20.24 9.26 5.16
CA LEU A 101 21.34 8.52 4.55
C LEU A 101 21.49 7.15 5.24
N ILE A 102 21.07 6.08 4.57
CA ILE A 102 21.12 4.71 5.09
C ILE A 102 22.48 4.05 4.78
N PHE A 103 22.99 4.26 3.56
CA PHE A 103 24.25 3.71 3.06
C PHE A 103 24.97 4.73 2.17
N SER A 104 26.27 4.92 2.38
CA SER A 104 27.17 5.59 1.44
C SER A 104 28.08 4.54 0.82
N VAL A 105 27.87 4.25 -0.47
CA VAL A 105 28.71 3.33 -1.24
C VAL A 105 29.64 4.18 -2.08
N SER A 106 30.90 4.28 -1.66
CA SER A 106 31.95 4.81 -2.53
C SER A 106 32.33 3.73 -3.52
N GLY A 107 32.07 3.97 -4.81
CA GLY A 107 32.53 3.14 -5.93
C GLY A 107 34.03 3.26 -6.21
N ASP A 108 34.82 3.64 -5.20
CA ASP A 108 36.27 3.55 -5.28
C ASP A 108 36.65 2.14 -4.87
N THR A 109 37.15 1.41 -5.85
CA THR A 109 37.92 0.19 -5.66
C THR A 109 39.16 0.52 -4.82
N GLN A 110 38.99 0.68 -3.51
CA GLN A 110 40.08 0.48 -2.54
C GLN A 110 40.32 -1.02 -2.41
N THR A 111 40.84 -1.60 -3.50
CA THR A 111 41.60 -2.83 -3.41
C THR A 111 42.85 -2.55 -2.58
N ASN A 112 43.26 -3.54 -1.78
CA ASN A 112 44.43 -3.61 -0.92
C ASN A 112 45.78 -3.54 -1.69
N LEU A 113 45.90 -2.54 -2.57
CA LEU A 113 46.98 -2.26 -3.51
C LEU A 113 47.03 -0.73 -3.70
N GLY A 114 47.11 0.04 -2.61
CA GLY A 114 47.31 1.49 -2.64
C GLY A 114 48.55 1.95 -3.44
N ALA A 115 49.37 1.02 -3.91
CA ALA A 115 50.46 1.24 -4.87
C ALA A 115 49.97 1.54 -6.30
N THR A 116 48.80 1.04 -6.72
CA THR A 116 48.36 1.14 -8.13
C THR A 116 47.85 2.54 -8.49
N GLN A 117 47.26 3.28 -7.53
CA GLN A 117 46.84 4.67 -7.79
C GLN A 117 48.03 5.61 -7.99
N VAL A 118 49.16 5.34 -7.32
CA VAL A 118 50.41 6.10 -7.51
C VAL A 118 51.02 5.78 -8.87
N GLU A 119 51.05 4.51 -9.27
CA GLU A 119 51.52 4.11 -10.61
C GLU A 119 50.61 4.65 -11.73
N MET A 120 49.29 4.69 -11.53
CA MET A 120 48.36 5.29 -12.51
C MET A 120 48.57 6.81 -12.61
N ALA A 121 48.80 7.50 -11.49
CA ALA A 121 49.13 8.92 -11.50
C ALA A 121 50.48 9.18 -12.21
N GLU A 122 51.47 8.32 -12.01
CA GLU A 122 52.77 8.40 -12.69
C GLU A 122 52.65 8.11 -14.19
N LEU A 123 51.84 7.11 -14.59
CA LEU A 123 51.53 6.81 -15.98
C LEU A 123 50.82 7.97 -16.67
N LEU A 124 49.83 8.58 -16.03
CA LEU A 124 49.14 9.76 -16.56
C LEU A 124 50.07 10.97 -16.70
N LYS A 125 50.97 11.18 -15.74
CA LYS A 125 52.00 12.22 -15.81
C LYS A 125 52.95 11.97 -16.97
N LYS A 126 53.42 10.73 -17.14
CA LYS A 126 54.29 10.32 -18.24
C LYS A 126 53.61 10.47 -19.61
N GLN A 127 52.32 10.18 -19.69
CA GLN A 127 51.52 10.42 -20.91
C GLN A 127 51.42 11.91 -21.24
N ARG A 128 51.16 12.77 -20.25
CA ARG A 128 51.17 14.23 -20.43
C ARG A 128 52.52 14.74 -20.91
N ASP A 129 53.61 14.31 -20.28
CA ASP A 129 54.95 14.75 -20.64
C ASP A 129 55.33 14.31 -22.05
N THR A 130 54.94 13.09 -22.44
CA THR A 130 55.15 12.59 -23.80
C THR A 130 54.36 13.41 -24.82
N LEU A 131 53.12 13.78 -24.50
CA LEU A 131 52.29 14.60 -25.37
C LEU A 131 52.86 16.02 -25.53
N ALA A 132 53.33 16.63 -24.43
CA ALA A 132 53.98 17.94 -24.46
C ALA A 132 55.27 17.92 -25.31
N LYS A 133 56.08 16.86 -25.21
CA LYS A 133 57.26 16.68 -26.06
C LYS A 133 56.89 16.57 -27.54
N LYS A 134 55.85 15.80 -27.88
CA LYS A 134 55.38 15.68 -29.27
C LYS A 134 54.94 17.03 -29.83
N LEU A 135 54.20 17.83 -29.06
CA LEU A 135 53.78 19.16 -29.48
C LEU A 135 54.99 20.06 -29.79
N ASN A 136 56.00 20.09 -28.92
CA ASN A 136 57.20 20.89 -29.15
C ASN A 136 57.97 20.49 -30.42
N ILE A 137 58.03 19.20 -30.74
CA ILE A 137 58.68 18.71 -31.97
C ILE A 137 57.91 19.20 -33.20
N LEU A 138 56.58 19.03 -33.20
CA LEU A 138 55.73 19.47 -34.31
C LEU A 138 55.84 20.98 -34.56
N THR A 139 55.88 21.79 -33.50
CA THR A 139 56.05 23.24 -33.62
C THR A 139 57.38 23.58 -34.29
N ARG A 140 58.49 22.95 -33.86
CA ARG A 140 59.81 23.17 -34.46
C ARG A 140 59.88 22.76 -35.93
N GLU A 141 59.29 21.63 -36.29
CA GLU A 141 59.22 21.19 -37.69
C GLU A 141 58.39 22.15 -38.55
N SER A 142 57.29 22.67 -37.99
CA SER A 142 56.47 23.66 -38.68
C SER A 142 57.25 24.97 -38.94
N GLU A 143 58.04 25.43 -37.97
CA GLU A 143 58.86 26.64 -38.10
C GLU A 143 59.98 26.44 -39.12
N ALA A 144 60.67 25.30 -39.07
CA ALA A 144 61.73 24.97 -40.03
C ALA A 144 61.17 24.89 -41.46
N ASN A 145 60.01 24.27 -41.65
CA ASN A 145 59.34 24.22 -42.95
C ASN A 145 58.94 25.62 -43.44
N ARG A 146 58.43 26.49 -42.56
CA ARG A 146 58.10 27.88 -42.94
C ARG A 146 59.33 28.64 -43.41
N ILE A 147 60.47 28.49 -42.72
CA ILE A 147 61.74 29.13 -43.10
C ILE A 147 62.27 28.55 -44.41
N TYR A 148 62.18 27.24 -44.62
CA TYR A 148 62.60 26.60 -45.86
C TYR A 148 61.75 27.10 -47.06
N LEU A 149 60.44 27.16 -46.89
CA LEU A 149 59.52 27.64 -47.92
C LEU A 149 59.73 29.13 -48.22
N SER A 150 59.95 29.97 -47.20
CA SER A 150 60.24 31.40 -47.43
C SER A 150 61.55 31.60 -48.18
N LYS A 151 62.59 30.83 -47.85
CA LYS A 151 63.87 30.86 -48.57
C LYS A 151 63.73 30.40 -50.02
N LYS A 152 62.86 29.40 -50.28
CA LYS A 152 62.57 28.93 -51.64
C LYS A 152 61.83 29.98 -52.47
N ILE A 153 60.90 30.72 -51.86
CA ILE A 153 60.20 31.85 -52.50
C ILE A 153 61.22 32.94 -52.85
N GLN A 154 62.08 33.33 -51.91
CA GLN A 154 63.10 34.37 -52.14
C GLN A 154 64.06 34.00 -53.28
N ASN A 155 64.55 32.76 -53.31
CA ASN A 155 65.42 32.30 -54.40
C ASN A 155 64.68 32.31 -55.76
N LYS A 156 63.40 31.93 -55.80
CA LYS A 156 62.60 31.96 -57.03
C LYS A 156 62.30 33.39 -57.49
N GLU A 157 62.08 34.32 -56.57
CA GLU A 157 61.95 35.75 -56.91
C GLU A 157 63.25 36.33 -57.47
N GLN A 158 64.41 35.92 -56.93
CA GLN A 158 65.71 36.32 -57.46
C GLN A 158 65.98 35.77 -58.87
N GLU A 159 65.54 34.53 -59.18
CA GLU A 159 65.60 33.97 -60.54
C GLU A 159 64.71 34.74 -61.52
N ILE A 160 63.50 35.16 -61.10
CA ILE A 160 62.61 35.95 -61.96
C ILE A 160 63.20 37.35 -62.21
N ALA A 161 63.86 37.95 -61.21
CA ALA A 161 64.51 39.25 -61.35
C ALA A 161 65.73 39.21 -62.27
N SER A 162 66.51 38.11 -62.28
CA SER A 162 67.65 37.96 -63.18
C SER A 162 67.28 37.64 -64.63
N LEU A 163 66.05 37.16 -64.87
CA LEU A 163 65.50 36.91 -66.21
C LEU A 163 64.81 38.14 -66.85
N LYS A 164 64.76 39.28 -66.13
CA LYS A 164 64.09 40.51 -66.58
C LYS A 164 65.07 41.63 -67.00
N ILE A 165 66.29 41.26 -67.37
CA ILE A 165 67.32 42.08 -68.04
C ILE A 165 67.53 41.48 -69.43
#